data_AF-A0A7J6V5P4-F1
#
_entry.id   AF-A0A7J6V5P4-F1
#
_cell.length_a   1.000
_cell.length_b   1.000
_cell.length_c   1.000
_cell.angle_alpha   90.00
_cell.angle_beta   90.00
_cell.angle_gamma   90.00
#
_symmetry.space_group_name_H-M   'P 1'
#
loop_
_entity.id
_entity.type
_entity.pdbx_description
1 polymer ?
#
loop_
_entity_poly.entity_id
_entity_poly.type
_entity_poly.pdbx_seq_one_letter_code
_entity_poly.pdbx_strand_id
1 'polypeptide(L)'
;SKEKVVAHLANFAYDPYNFSFLRQLNVLELFLDCITEPNEKLVEFGAGGVCNACVDPANAAVIAECGGIPLIIQCLSSPVTNTVNYALGALYYLCNPTNEEEILKPEVIEVIKRYAAAGAGSVSFSNLAKAFLEKHLPDQT
;
A
#
# COMPACT_ATOMS: atom_id res chain seq x y z
N SER A 1 -4.80 1.30 -23.18
CA SER A 1 -5.33 0.11 -22.49
C SER A 1 -5.61 0.49 -21.04
N LYS A 2 -6.35 -0.33 -20.29
CA LYS A 2 -6.69 -0.03 -18.89
C LYS A 2 -5.44 0.22 -18.04
N GLU A 3 -4.39 -0.60 -18.24
CA GLU A 3 -3.12 -0.51 -17.52
C GLU A 3 -2.46 0.85 -17.68
N LYS A 4 -2.45 1.41 -18.90
CA LYS A 4 -1.89 2.74 -19.14
C LYS A 4 -2.67 3.81 -18.39
N VAL A 5 -4.00 3.72 -18.33
CA VAL A 5 -4.81 4.71 -17.61
C VAL A 5 -4.50 4.65 -16.11
N VAL A 6 -4.51 3.46 -15.52
CA VAL A 6 -4.24 3.28 -14.09
C VAL A 6 -2.81 3.70 -13.73
N ALA A 7 -1.82 3.36 -14.55
CA ALA A 7 -0.44 3.79 -14.34
C ALA A 7 -0.29 5.33 -14.35
N HIS A 8 -0.97 6.02 -15.27
CA HIS A 8 -0.95 7.49 -15.32
C HIS A 8 -1.64 8.10 -14.10
N LEU A 9 -2.77 7.54 -13.67
CA LEU A 9 -3.45 7.98 -12.44
C LEU A 9 -2.58 7.75 -11.20
N ALA A 10 -1.91 6.61 -11.09
CA ALA A 10 -0.99 6.31 -9.99
C ALA A 10 0.18 7.30 -9.94
N ASN A 11 0.71 7.73 -11.09
CA ASN A 11 1.74 8.78 -11.16
C ASN A 11 1.20 10.14 -10.72
N PHE A 12 -0.03 10.51 -11.11
CA PHE A 12 -0.67 11.75 -10.64
C PHE A 12 -0.95 11.74 -9.15
N ALA A 13 -1.20 10.55 -8.58
CA ALA A 13 -1.42 10.37 -7.15
C ALA A 13 -0.19 10.60 -6.27
N TYR A 14 0.98 10.89 -6.84
CA TYR A 14 2.16 11.31 -6.08
C TYR A 14 2.12 12.79 -5.67
N ASP A 15 1.39 13.64 -6.42
CA ASP A 15 1.34 15.08 -6.19
C ASP A 15 0.16 15.46 -5.26
N PRO A 16 0.41 16.10 -4.11
CA PRO A 16 -0.64 16.55 -3.21
C PRO A 16 -1.68 17.48 -3.83
N TYR A 17 -1.32 18.22 -4.89
CA TYR A 17 -2.27 19.04 -5.64
C TYR A 17 -3.45 18.21 -6.18
N ASN A 18 -3.23 16.94 -6.49
CA ASN A 18 -4.24 16.07 -7.08
C ASN A 18 -5.18 15.42 -6.06
N PHE A 19 -4.86 15.41 -4.76
CA PHE A 19 -5.55 14.58 -3.77
C PHE A 19 -7.06 14.86 -3.66
N SER A 20 -7.46 16.13 -3.67
CA SER A 20 -8.89 16.47 -3.67
C SER A 20 -9.61 15.98 -4.92
N PHE A 21 -8.97 16.06 -6.08
CA PHE A 21 -9.52 15.57 -7.35
C PHE A 21 -9.61 14.05 -7.37
N LEU A 22 -8.61 13.33 -6.84
CA LEU A 22 -8.66 11.87 -6.73
C LEU A 22 -9.87 11.40 -5.92
N ARG A 23 -10.18 12.08 -4.81
CA ARG A 23 -11.38 11.80 -4.00
C ARG A 23 -12.67 12.17 -4.74
N GLN A 24 -12.73 13.34 -5.37
CA GLN A 24 -13.93 13.79 -6.10
C GLN A 24 -14.28 12.90 -7.29
N LEU A 25 -13.28 12.26 -7.90
CA LEU A 25 -13.42 11.41 -9.08
C LEU A 25 -13.42 9.91 -8.73
N ASN A 26 -13.49 9.55 -7.44
CA ASN A 26 -13.47 8.18 -6.93
C ASN A 26 -12.28 7.34 -7.46
N VAL A 27 -11.11 7.98 -7.61
CA VAL A 27 -9.91 7.33 -8.14
C VAL A 27 -9.28 6.40 -7.10
N LEU A 28 -9.50 6.66 -5.81
CA LEU A 28 -8.99 5.79 -4.74
C LEU A 28 -9.69 4.43 -4.79
N GLU A 29 -11.00 4.42 -4.95
CA GLU A 29 -11.85 3.25 -5.13
C GLU A 29 -11.48 2.51 -6.42
N LEU A 30 -11.24 3.26 -7.51
CA LEU A 30 -10.73 2.67 -8.75
C LEU A 30 -9.40 1.93 -8.54
N PHE A 31 -8.49 2.46 -7.73
CA PHE A 31 -7.25 1.74 -7.41
C PHE A 31 -7.52 0.45 -6.63
N LEU A 32 -8.48 0.46 -5.70
CA LEU A 32 -8.89 -0.74 -4.97
C LEU A 32 -9.51 -1.79 -5.90
N ASP A 33 -10.39 -1.37 -6.82
CA ASP A 33 -10.96 -2.27 -7.84
C ASP A 33 -9.84 -2.92 -8.68
N CYS A 34 -8.82 -2.15 -9.06
CA CYS A 34 -7.67 -2.66 -9.82
C CYS A 34 -6.86 -3.71 -9.05
N ILE A 35 -6.80 -3.65 -7.72
CA ILE A 35 -6.11 -4.67 -6.89
C ILE A 35 -6.85 -6.02 -6.95
N THR A 36 -8.15 -6.03 -7.23
CA THR A 36 -8.96 -7.25 -7.33
C THR A 36 -8.94 -7.91 -8.71
N GLU A 37 -8.39 -7.24 -9.71
CA GLU A 37 -8.34 -7.74 -11.07
C GLU A 37 -7.32 -8.90 -11.21
N PRO A 38 -7.55 -9.84 -12.14
CA PRO A 38 -6.61 -10.94 -12.39
C PRO A 38 -5.31 -10.50 -13.09
N ASN A 39 -5.26 -9.27 -13.60
CA ASN A 39 -4.12 -8.75 -14.35
C ASN A 39 -3.09 -8.15 -13.40
N GLU A 40 -1.93 -8.80 -13.28
CA GLU A 40 -0.85 -8.39 -12.38
C GLU A 40 -0.42 -6.92 -12.55
N LYS A 41 -0.48 -6.35 -13.76
CA LYS A 41 -0.17 -4.93 -13.98
C LYS A 41 -1.23 -4.01 -13.40
N LEU A 42 -2.51 -4.37 -13.47
CA LEU A 42 -3.57 -3.60 -12.83
C LEU A 42 -3.41 -3.66 -11.31
N VAL A 43 -3.08 -4.82 -10.76
CA VAL A 43 -2.81 -4.98 -9.32
C VAL A 43 -1.61 -4.13 -8.89
N GLU A 44 -0.50 -4.19 -9.63
CA GLU A 44 0.70 -3.39 -9.36
C GLU A 44 0.39 -1.89 -9.39
N PHE A 45 -0.27 -1.39 -10.43
CA PHE A 45 -0.59 0.04 -10.55
C PHE A 45 -1.67 0.50 -9.57
N GLY A 46 -2.63 -0.36 -9.21
CA GLY A 46 -3.61 -0.10 -8.16
C GLY A 46 -2.94 0.06 -6.80
N ALA A 47 -2.09 -0.91 -6.41
CA ALA A 47 -1.31 -0.82 -5.17
C ALA A 47 -0.38 0.41 -5.17
N GLY A 48 0.26 0.71 -6.30
CA GLY A 48 1.10 1.91 -6.45
C GLY A 48 0.31 3.22 -6.30
N GLY A 49 -0.88 3.31 -6.88
CA GLY A 49 -1.77 4.46 -6.71
C GLY A 49 -2.20 4.67 -5.27
N VAL A 50 -2.57 3.59 -4.56
CA VAL A 50 -2.88 3.63 -3.12
C VAL A 50 -1.66 4.10 -2.32
N CYS A 51 -0.50 3.50 -2.55
CA CYS A 51 0.75 3.85 -1.85
C CYS A 51 1.09 5.33 -2.00
N ASN A 52 0.97 5.88 -3.21
CA ASN A 52 1.26 7.28 -3.49
C ASN A 52 0.22 8.22 -2.84
N ALA A 53 -1.05 7.86 -2.84
CA ALA A 53 -2.13 8.71 -2.34
C ALA A 53 -2.27 8.71 -0.80
N CYS A 54 -1.99 7.58 -0.14
CA CYS A 54 -2.30 7.37 1.28
C CYS A 54 -1.38 8.13 2.26
N VAL A 55 -0.37 8.84 1.77
CA VAL A 55 0.40 9.79 2.58
C VAL A 55 -0.47 10.94 3.10
N ASP A 56 -1.55 11.27 2.40
CA ASP A 56 -2.58 12.21 2.87
C ASP A 56 -3.59 11.51 3.79
N PRO A 57 -3.79 12.01 5.03
CA PRO A 57 -4.72 11.41 5.96
C PRO A 57 -6.16 11.31 5.45
N ALA A 58 -6.62 12.27 4.63
CA ALA A 58 -7.98 12.21 4.08
C ALA A 58 -8.11 11.11 3.00
N ASN A 59 -7.09 10.90 2.16
CA ASN A 59 -7.06 9.75 1.26
C ASN A 59 -6.97 8.44 2.03
N ALA A 60 -6.11 8.36 3.06
CA ALA A 60 -5.96 7.17 3.90
C ALA A 60 -7.28 6.76 4.56
N ALA A 61 -8.06 7.74 5.05
CA ALA A 61 -9.39 7.50 5.62
C ALA A 61 -10.34 6.89 4.59
N VAL A 62 -10.46 7.48 3.39
CA VAL A 62 -11.30 6.94 2.30
C VAL A 62 -10.87 5.52 1.92
N ILE A 63 -9.57 5.28 1.76
CA ILE A 63 -9.04 3.94 1.44
C ILE A 63 -9.43 2.92 2.51
N ALA A 64 -9.33 3.28 3.80
CA ALA A 64 -9.73 2.39 4.89
C ALA A 64 -11.25 2.15 4.91
N GLU A 65 -12.06 3.19 4.78
CA GLU A 65 -13.52 3.12 4.74
C GLU A 65 -14.03 2.27 3.57
N CYS A 66 -13.32 2.26 2.44
CA CYS A 66 -13.63 1.43 1.28
C CYS A 66 -13.08 -0.01 1.39
N GLY A 67 -12.58 -0.43 2.55
CA GLY A 67 -12.09 -1.80 2.76
C GLY A 67 -10.73 -2.08 2.12
N GLY A 68 -9.90 -1.05 1.91
CA GLY A 68 -8.60 -1.18 1.26
C GLY A 68 -7.54 -1.91 2.09
N ILE A 69 -7.66 -1.94 3.42
CA ILE A 69 -6.64 -2.55 4.29
C ILE A 69 -6.45 -4.05 4.00
N PRO A 70 -7.50 -4.90 4.01
CA PRO A 70 -7.37 -6.31 3.60
C PRO A 70 -6.71 -6.50 2.23
N LEU A 71 -7.05 -5.67 1.26
CA LEU A 71 -6.52 -5.74 -0.11
C LEU A 71 -5.02 -5.43 -0.15
N ILE A 72 -4.59 -4.42 0.60
CA ILE A 72 -3.17 -4.05 0.71
C ILE A 72 -2.38 -5.12 1.50
N ILE A 73 -2.96 -5.71 2.55
CA ILE A 73 -2.34 -6.84 3.26
C ILE A 73 -2.16 -8.04 2.30
N GLN A 74 -3.18 -8.36 1.49
CA GLN A 74 -3.09 -9.43 0.49
C GLN A 74 -1.94 -9.18 -0.51
N CYS A 75 -1.74 -7.92 -0.92
CA CYS A 75 -0.66 -7.54 -1.83
C CYS A 75 0.75 -7.86 -1.30
N LEU A 76 0.93 -8.05 0.02
CA LEU A 76 2.19 -8.54 0.57
C LEU A 76 2.56 -9.93 0.04
N SER A 77 1.59 -10.77 -0.34
CA SER A 77 1.86 -12.12 -0.88
C SER A 77 2.04 -12.16 -2.40
N SER A 78 2.09 -11.00 -3.06
CA SER A 78 2.19 -10.91 -4.52
C SER A 78 3.52 -11.50 -5.05
N PRO A 79 3.51 -12.23 -6.19
CA PRO A 79 4.74 -12.62 -6.87
C PRO A 79 5.47 -11.43 -7.51
N VAL A 80 4.79 -10.28 -7.68
CA VAL A 80 5.34 -9.07 -8.27
C VAL A 80 6.00 -8.23 -7.18
N THR A 81 7.33 -8.09 -7.25
CA THR A 81 8.13 -7.38 -6.26
C THR A 81 7.68 -5.93 -6.03
N ASN A 82 7.26 -5.22 -7.08
CA ASN A 82 6.79 -3.85 -6.95
C ASN A 82 5.48 -3.75 -6.16
N THR A 83 4.55 -4.69 -6.37
CA THR A 83 3.30 -4.76 -5.60
C THR A 83 3.58 -4.94 -4.11
N VAL A 84 4.55 -5.78 -3.74
CA VAL A 84 4.97 -5.96 -2.34
C VAL A 84 5.58 -4.67 -1.76
N ASN A 85 6.43 -3.98 -2.53
CA ASN A 85 6.98 -2.68 -2.12
C ASN A 85 5.89 -1.63 -1.87
N TYR A 86 4.94 -1.51 -2.79
CA TYR A 86 3.81 -0.58 -2.64
C TYR A 86 2.92 -0.96 -1.46
N ALA A 87 2.70 -2.25 -1.21
CA ALA A 87 1.95 -2.70 -0.05
C ALA A 87 2.63 -2.29 1.28
N LEU A 88 3.94 -2.55 1.41
CA LEU A 88 4.70 -2.15 2.60
C LEU A 88 4.69 -0.63 2.80
N GLY A 89 4.90 0.13 1.73
CA GLY A 89 4.83 1.60 1.74
C GLY A 89 3.44 2.12 2.13
N ALA A 90 2.38 1.52 1.59
CA ALA A 90 1.01 1.89 1.93
C ALA A 90 0.70 1.60 3.41
N LEU A 91 1.04 0.41 3.91
CA LEU A 91 0.83 0.03 5.31
C LEU A 91 1.56 0.97 6.28
N TYR A 92 2.74 1.46 5.91
CA TYR A 92 3.48 2.45 6.71
C TYR A 92 2.69 3.74 6.99
N TYR A 93 1.88 4.19 6.02
CA TYR A 93 1.03 5.38 6.16
C TYR A 93 -0.38 5.06 6.66
N LEU A 94 -0.96 3.91 6.26
CA LEU A 94 -2.31 3.50 6.65
C LEU A 94 -2.40 3.07 8.12
N CYS A 95 -1.31 2.55 8.70
CA CYS A 95 -1.29 2.16 10.11
C CYS A 95 -1.39 3.38 11.02
N ASN A 96 -2.49 3.44 11.78
CA ASN A 96 -2.86 4.52 12.70
C ASN A 96 -3.80 3.95 13.78
N PRO A 97 -4.12 4.68 14.86
CA PRO A 97 -4.91 4.15 15.98
C PRO A 97 -6.29 3.58 15.61
N THR A 98 -6.90 4.01 14.52
CA THR A 98 -8.20 3.49 14.06
C THR A 98 -8.08 2.12 13.40
N ASN A 99 -6.92 1.83 12.78
CA ASN A 99 -6.73 0.70 11.87
C ASN A 99 -5.62 -0.26 12.34
N GLU A 100 -4.93 0.06 13.43
CA GLU A 100 -3.77 -0.69 13.92
C GLU A 100 -4.12 -2.11 14.34
N GLU A 101 -5.30 -2.36 14.89
CA GLU A 101 -5.73 -3.72 15.28
C GLU A 101 -5.79 -4.68 14.08
N GLU A 102 -6.08 -4.18 12.88
CA GLU A 102 -6.11 -4.97 11.67
C GLU A 102 -4.73 -5.12 11.04
N ILE A 103 -3.96 -4.03 10.98
CA ILE A 103 -2.66 -4.00 10.31
C ILE A 103 -1.57 -4.68 11.16
N LEU A 104 -1.67 -4.62 12.50
CA LEU A 104 -0.69 -5.17 13.43
C LEU A 104 -1.02 -6.60 13.89
N LYS A 105 -1.93 -7.30 13.18
CA LYS A 105 -2.19 -8.71 13.46
C LYS A 105 -0.91 -9.55 13.39
N PRO A 106 -0.74 -10.56 14.27
CA PRO A 106 0.49 -11.35 14.35
C PRO A 106 0.97 -11.90 13.01
N GLU A 107 0.06 -12.41 12.18
CA GLU A 107 0.36 -12.97 10.87
C GLU A 107 0.90 -11.92 9.88
N VAL A 108 0.40 -10.69 9.93
CA VAL A 108 0.88 -9.58 9.07
C VAL A 108 2.26 -9.15 9.52
N ILE A 109 2.46 -9.01 10.83
CA ILE A 109 3.75 -8.64 11.42
C ILE A 109 4.82 -9.70 11.13
N GLU A 110 4.46 -10.99 11.17
CA GLU A 110 5.38 -12.07 10.84
C GLU A 110 5.87 -11.95 9.38
N VAL A 111 4.96 -11.65 8.45
CA VAL A 111 5.32 -11.43 7.04
C VAL A 111 6.25 -10.22 6.89
N ILE A 112 5.94 -9.10 7.55
CA ILE A 112 6.78 -7.90 7.49
C ILE A 112 8.17 -8.16 8.10
N LYS A 113 8.27 -8.90 9.22
CA LYS A 113 9.55 -9.31 9.83
C LYS A 113 10.38 -10.19 8.88
N ARG A 114 9.76 -11.11 8.15
CA ARG A 114 10.45 -11.92 7.13
C ARG A 114 11.00 -11.03 6.01
N TYR A 115 10.25 -10.03 5.55
CA TYR A 115 10.75 -9.07 4.55
C TYR A 115 11.91 -8.23 5.09
N ALA A 116 11.84 -7.75 6.34
CA ALA A 116 12.92 -7.02 6.97
C ALA A 116 14.24 -7.83 7.05
N ALA A 117 14.13 -9.16 7.20
CA ALA A 117 15.25 -10.09 7.28
C ALA A 117 15.80 -10.56 5.91
N ALA A 118 15.11 -10.27 4.80
CA ALA A 118 15.38 -10.89 3.49
C ALA A 118 16.72 -10.51 2.82
N GLY A 119 17.53 -9.62 3.43
CA GLY A 119 18.92 -9.39 3.01
C GLY A 119 19.10 -8.70 1.65
N ALA A 120 20.28 -8.87 1.05
CA ALA A 120 20.75 -8.09 -0.11
C ALA A 120 20.09 -8.43 -1.46
N GLY A 121 19.36 -9.55 -1.55
CA GLY A 121 18.62 -9.93 -2.78
C GLY A 121 17.34 -9.11 -2.99
N SER A 122 16.97 -8.27 -2.02
CA SER A 122 15.67 -7.62 -1.95
C SER A 122 15.67 -6.31 -1.16
N VAL A 123 16.69 -5.49 -1.38
CA VAL A 123 17.01 -4.33 -0.54
C VAL A 123 15.83 -3.37 -0.35
N SER A 124 14.99 -3.15 -1.37
CA SER A 124 13.88 -2.19 -1.28
C SER A 124 12.80 -2.59 -0.27
N PHE A 125 12.26 -3.81 -0.36
CA PHE A 125 11.23 -4.25 0.59
C PHE A 125 11.82 -4.48 1.99
N SER A 126 13.09 -4.89 2.08
CA SER A 126 13.77 -5.01 3.37
C SER A 126 13.83 -3.67 4.12
N ASN A 127 14.12 -2.56 3.42
CA ASN A 127 14.19 -1.23 4.04
C ASN A 127 12.81 -0.70 4.44
N LEU A 128 11.81 -0.86 3.57
CA LEU A 128 10.44 -0.43 3.88
C LEU A 128 9.85 -1.23 5.05
N ALA A 129 10.08 -2.53 5.09
CA ALA A 129 9.64 -3.37 6.21
C ALA A 129 10.30 -2.96 7.53
N LYS A 130 11.60 -2.65 7.53
CA LYS A 130 12.27 -2.11 8.72
C LYS A 130 11.68 -0.77 9.15
N ALA A 131 11.50 0.17 8.22
CA ALA A 131 10.90 1.47 8.52
C ALA A 131 9.48 1.34 9.10
N PHE A 132 8.68 0.38 8.60
CA PHE A 132 7.38 0.06 9.18
C PHE A 132 7.51 -0.40 10.64
N LEU A 133 8.39 -1.37 10.90
CA LEU A 133 8.57 -1.93 12.24
C LEU A 133 9.11 -0.89 13.22
N GLU A 134 10.09 -0.07 12.81
CA GLU A 134 10.66 0.99 13.64
C GLU A 134 9.62 2.04 14.04
N LYS A 135 8.70 2.39 13.12
CA LYS A 135 7.66 3.39 13.39
C LYS A 135 6.54 2.86 14.27
N HIS A 136 6.06 1.64 14.00
CA HIS A 136 4.81 1.12 14.57
C HIS A 136 5.02 0.07 15.67
N LEU A 137 6.23 -0.49 15.78
CA LEU A 137 6.63 -1.48 16.78
C LEU A 137 8.07 -1.21 17.29
N PRO A 138 8.39 0.00 17.80
CA PRO A 138 9.75 0.39 18.17
C PRO A 138 10.37 -0.48 19.26
N ASP A 139 9.55 -1.08 20.12
CA ASP A 139 10.02 -1.95 21.22
C ASP A 139 10.36 -3.39 20.75
N GLN A 140 10.16 -3.71 19.47
CA GLN A 140 10.40 -5.04 18.90
C GLN A 140 11.44 -5.08 17.77
N THR A 141 12.07 -3.94 17.46
CA THR A 141 13.13 -3.80 16.44
C THR A 141 14.53 -3.86 16.99
#